data_AF-A0SMG2-F1
#
_entry.id   AF-A0SMG2-F1
#
_cell.length_a   1.000
_cell.length_b   1.000
_cell.length_c   1.000
_cell.angle_alpha   90.00
_cell.angle_beta   90.00
_cell.angle_gamma   90.00
#
_symmetry.space_group_name_H-M   'P 1'
#
loop_
_entity.id
_entity.type
_entity.pdbx_description
1 polymer ?
#
loop_
_entity_poly.entity_id
_entity_poly.type
_entity_poly.pdbx_seq_one_letter_code
_entity_poly.pdbx_strand_id
1 'polypeptide(L)' 'SFGSTLLDVIQSGVENLDSGVGIYAPDAEAYTVFADLFDPIIDDYHKGFKKTDKHPPK' A
#
# COMPACT_ATOMS: atom_id res chain seq x y z
N SER A 1 11.83 -3.91 10.80
CA SER A 1 11.15 -2.63 10.95
C SER A 1 12.11 -1.46 11.01
N PHE A 2 11.84 -0.40 10.22
CA PHE A 2 12.48 0.91 10.37
C PHE A 2 11.67 1.87 11.27
N GLY A 3 10.60 1.40 11.92
CA GLY A 3 9.73 2.24 12.76
C GLY A 3 8.78 3.13 11.97
N SER A 4 8.49 2.76 10.73
CA SER A 4 7.60 3.47 9.80
C SER A 4 6.19 3.65 10.38
N THR A 5 5.62 4.83 10.19
CA THR A 5 4.29 5.22 10.67
C THR A 5 3.28 5.29 9.52
N LEU A 6 2.00 5.46 9.86
CA LEU A 6 0.97 5.70 8.85
C LEU A 6 1.22 7.00 8.07
N LEU A 7 1.78 8.04 8.73
CA LEU A 7 2.09 9.30 8.05
C LEU A 7 3.11 9.06 6.93
N ASP A 8 4.15 8.28 7.19
CA ASP A 8 5.16 7.94 6.17
C ASP A 8 4.55 7.22 4.95
N VAL A 9 3.44 6.50 5.15
CA VAL A 9 2.72 5.79 4.09
C VAL A 9 1.87 6.74 3.24
N ILE A 10 1.14 7.67 3.87
CA ILE A 10 0.10 8.48 3.21
C ILE A 10 0.52 9.90 2.86
N GLN A 11 1.67 10.38 3.36
CA GLN A 11 2.07 11.78 3.24
C GLN A 11 2.02 12.29 1.80
N SER A 12 2.47 11.48 0.83
CA SER A 12 2.41 11.86 -0.58
C SER A 12 0.98 12.13 -1.07
N GLY A 13 0.03 11.27 -0.76
CA GLY A 13 -1.38 11.44 -1.14
C GLY A 13 -2.11 12.53 -0.37
N VAL A 14 -1.66 12.85 0.85
CA VAL A 14 -2.19 13.99 1.62
C VAL A 14 -1.72 15.33 1.03
N GLU A 15 -0.44 15.43 0.65
CA GLU A 15 0.12 16.66 0.07
C GLU A 15 -0.26 16.85 -1.41
N ASN A 16 -0.50 15.76 -2.15
CA ASN A 16 -0.81 15.79 -3.58
C ASN A 16 -2.16 15.14 -3.84
N LEU A 17 -3.23 15.91 -3.62
CA LEU A 17 -4.63 15.44 -3.68
C LEU A 17 -5.06 14.97 -5.08
N ASP A 18 -4.29 15.25 -6.12
CA ASP A 18 -4.48 14.79 -7.50
C ASP A 18 -3.80 13.43 -7.79
N SER A 19 -3.18 12.82 -6.78
CA SER A 19 -2.58 11.48 -6.88
C SER A 19 -3.62 10.41 -7.21
N GLY A 20 -3.31 9.56 -8.19
CA GLY A 20 -4.17 8.41 -8.52
C GLY A 20 -4.22 7.32 -7.44
N VAL A 21 -3.16 7.21 -6.61
CA VAL A 21 -3.09 6.24 -5.48
C VAL A 21 -2.59 6.91 -4.21
N GLY A 22 -1.41 7.55 -4.25
CA GLY A 22 -0.92 8.42 -3.18
C GLY A 22 -0.32 7.73 -1.94
N ILE A 23 -0.12 6.40 -1.96
CA ILE A 23 0.52 5.68 -0.85
C ILE A 23 1.81 4.98 -1.27
N TYR A 24 2.77 4.91 -0.36
CA TYR A 24 4.04 4.22 -0.55
C TYR A 24 4.37 3.40 0.69
N ALA A 25 4.98 2.23 0.52
CA ALA A 25 5.50 1.43 1.62
C ALA A 25 6.94 1.89 1.93
N PRO A 26 7.21 2.50 3.11
CA PRO A 26 8.57 2.96 3.45
C PRO A 26 9.53 1.79 3.69
N ASP A 27 9.00 0.64 4.10
CA ASP A 27 9.69 -0.63 4.24
C ASP A 27 8.78 -1.82 3.90
N ALA A 28 9.36 -3.02 3.78
CA ALA A 28 8.60 -4.22 3.40
C ALA A 28 7.56 -4.64 4.46
N GLU A 29 7.80 -4.31 5.73
CA GLU A 29 6.92 -4.65 6.84
C GLU A 29 5.64 -3.81 6.84
N ALA A 30 5.70 -2.59 6.29
CA ALA A 30 4.56 -1.70 6.12
C ALA A 30 3.40 -2.35 5.34
N TYR A 31 3.66 -3.21 4.35
CA TYR A 31 2.62 -3.96 3.64
C TYR A 31 1.83 -4.90 4.56
N THR A 32 2.45 -5.38 5.65
CA THR A 32 1.79 -6.25 6.63
C THR A 32 1.16 -5.43 7.76
N VAL A 33 1.89 -4.45 8.29
CA VAL A 33 1.42 -3.60 9.42
C VAL A 33 0.22 -2.74 9.01
N PHE A 34 0.22 -2.21 7.79
CA PHE A 34 -0.87 -1.40 7.24
C PHE A 34 -1.66 -2.14 6.16
N ALA A 35 -1.76 -3.47 6.27
CA ALA A 35 -2.43 -4.32 5.28
C ALA A 35 -3.88 -3.90 5.02
N ASP A 36 -4.60 -3.46 6.05
CA ASP A 36 -6.00 -3.02 5.90
C ASP A 36 -6.14 -1.75 5.04
N LEU A 37 -5.05 -1.00 4.82
CA LEU A 37 -4.97 0.09 3.85
C LEU A 37 -4.47 -0.41 2.48
N PHE A 38 -3.36 -1.17 2.46
CA PHE A 38 -2.74 -1.62 1.21
C PHE A 38 -3.59 -2.62 0.43
N ASP A 39 -4.15 -3.63 1.09
CA ASP A 39 -4.88 -4.73 0.44
C ASP A 39 -6.03 -4.23 -0.46
N PRO A 40 -6.97 -3.39 0.01
CA PRO A 40 -8.06 -2.92 -0.85
C PRO A 40 -7.56 -2.00 -1.99
N ILE A 41 -6.49 -1.22 -1.77
CA ILE A 41 -5.91 -0.36 -2.81
C ILE A 41 -5.21 -1.18 -3.89
N ILE A 42 -4.48 -2.23 -3.50
CA ILE A 42 -3.85 -3.18 -4.42
C ILE A 42 -4.91 -3.90 -5.23
N ASP A 43 -5.97 -4.40 -4.59
CA ASP A 43 -7.08 -5.08 -5.27
C ASP A 43 -7.73 -4.19 -6.33
N ASP A 44 -8.07 -2.94 -5.97
CA ASP A 44 -8.68 -1.97 -6.88
C ASP A 44 -7.74 -1.58 -8.04
N TYR A 45 -6.50 -1.17 -7.73
CA TYR A 45 -5.52 -0.73 -8.73
C TYR A 45 -5.16 -1.85 -9.73
N HIS A 46 -5.02 -3.09 -9.24
CA HIS A 46 -4.72 -4.26 -10.07
C HIS A 46 -5.96 -4.94 -10.65
N LYS A 47 -7.17 -4.40 -10.42
CA LYS A 47 -8.45 -4.90 -10.96
C LYS A 47 -8.75 -6.36 -10.57
N GLY A 48 -8.46 -6.74 -9.34
CA GLY A 48 -8.68 -8.09 -8.81
C GLY A 48 -7.40 -8.78 -8.34
N PHE A 49 -6.91 -8.40 -7.16
CA PHE A 49 -5.83 -9.09 -6.44
C PHE A 49 -6.20 -9.20 -4.96
N LYS A 50 -6.84 -10.30 -4.59
CA LYS A 50 -7.36 -10.52 -3.23
C LYS A 50 -6.21 -10.84 -2.29
N LYS A 51 -6.43 -10.61 -0.99
CA LYS A 51 -5.50 -10.99 0.08
C LYS A 51 -5.06 -12.47 0.07
N THR A 52 -5.90 -13.34 -0.49
CA THR A 52 -5.61 -14.79 -0.63
C THR A 52 -4.80 -15.13 -1.88
N ASP A 53 -4.71 -14.20 -2.82
CA ASP A 53 -4.02 -14.40 -4.08
C ASP A 53 -2.52 -14.22 -3.89
N LYS A 54 -1.74 -14.86 -4.75
CA LYS A 54 -0.27 -14.77 -4.75
C LYS A 54 0.20 -14.33 -6.12
N HIS A 55 1.18 -13.44 -6.14
CA HIS A 55 1.86 -13.09 -7.38
C HIS A 55 2.48 -14.37 -8.00
N PRO A 56 2.36 -14.58 -9.31
CA PRO A 56 2.97 -15.74 -9.96
C PRO A 56 4.50 -15.76 -9.75
N PRO A 57 5.14 -16.94 -9.85
CA PRO A 57 6.60 -17.02 -9.90
C PRO A 57 7.14 -16.23 -11.09
N LYS A 58 8.39 -15.77 -10.96
CA LYS A 58 9.12 -15.09 -12.06
C LYS A 58 9.43 -16.03 -13.21
#